data_AF-A0A5J4N7C3-F1
#
_entry.id   AF-A0A5J4N7C3-F1
#
_cell.length_a   1.000
_cell.length_b   1.000
_cell.length_c   1.000
_cell.angle_alpha   90.00
_cell.angle_beta   90.00
_cell.angle_gamma   90.00
#
_symmetry.space_group_name_H-M   'P 1'
#
loop_
_entity.id
_entity.type
_entity.pdbx_description
1 polymer ?
#
loop_
_entity_poly.entity_id
_entity_poly.type
_entity_poly.pdbx_seq_one_letter_code
_entity_poly.pdbx_strand_id
1 'polypeptide(L)'
;MTHPKDYINKKMLPELKDLVLRYQPEIVWSDGDAGPDSYWTSTEFLAWLYNESPELVYEVVSTVAFGGNILINVGPTAWGTISPIYEERLRQLGSWLRINGEAIYATTPWRVQNDSDHIWFTSKVHPMRFPLETLVNEDKATDRPSKTEDVPFYARLASPTTVYAIVTQWTNEPFVDESTRCSASVYLPSIRANLQRSEFYLLNGTQSTGIKLFFQPEPHGRPGVRVMLPDTPTNAVQIQWGCAIKMLNVA
;
A
#
# COMPACT_ATOMS: atom_id res chain seq x y z
N MET A 1 -29.13 36.36 1.31
CA MET A 1 -27.78 36.32 0.71
C MET A 1 -27.99 36.14 -0.79
N THR A 2 -28.01 37.20 -1.61
CA THR A 2 -26.88 37.92 -2.23
C THR A 2 -25.87 36.96 -2.88
N HIS A 3 -25.93 36.91 -4.22
CA HIS A 3 -25.02 36.33 -5.22
C HIS A 3 -23.95 35.30 -4.74
N PRO A 4 -23.78 34.12 -5.37
CA PRO A 4 -22.76 33.11 -4.98
C PRO A 4 -21.34 33.65 -4.73
N LYS A 5 -20.96 34.71 -5.46
CA LYS A 5 -19.69 35.45 -5.26
C LYS A 5 -19.58 36.13 -3.88
N ASP A 6 -20.68 36.60 -3.31
CA ASP A 6 -20.70 37.19 -1.96
C ASP A 6 -20.47 36.12 -0.89
N TYR A 7 -21.03 34.92 -1.03
CA TYR A 7 -20.79 33.80 -0.11
C TYR A 7 -19.32 33.37 -0.13
N ILE A 8 -18.72 33.24 -1.32
CA ILE A 8 -17.30 32.90 -1.49
C ILE A 8 -16.41 33.94 -0.81
N ASN A 9 -16.64 35.23 -1.09
CA ASN A 9 -15.75 36.30 -0.63
C ASN A 9 -15.94 36.69 0.85
N LYS A 10 -17.17 36.59 1.37
CA LYS A 10 -17.50 37.07 2.72
C LYS A 10 -17.58 35.95 3.76
N LYS A 11 -17.66 34.68 3.33
CA LYS A 11 -17.79 33.53 4.24
C LYS A 11 -16.77 32.43 4.00
N MET A 12 -16.81 31.77 2.85
CA MET A 12 -15.97 30.59 2.61
C MET A 12 -14.47 30.92 2.67
N LEU A 13 -14.00 31.95 1.96
CA LEU A 13 -12.57 32.29 1.91
C LEU A 13 -11.99 32.77 3.25
N PRO A 14 -12.66 33.66 4.03
CA PRO A 14 -12.19 34.03 5.36
C PRO A 14 -12.11 32.84 6.34
N GLU A 15 -13.10 31.95 6.36
CA GLU A 15 -13.16 30.82 7.30
C GLU A 15 -12.15 29.72 6.94
N LEU A 16 -11.95 29.45 5.64
CA LEU A 16 -10.91 28.51 5.19
C LEU A 16 -9.50 29.01 5.55
N LYS A 17 -9.24 30.31 5.42
CA LYS A 17 -7.95 30.91 5.84
C LYS A 17 -7.76 30.84 7.35
N ASP A 18 -8.80 31.07 8.14
CA ASP A 18 -8.75 30.93 9.60
C ASP A 18 -8.43 29.49 10.00
N LEU A 19 -9.05 28.49 9.36
CA LEU A 19 -8.77 27.06 9.56
C LEU A 19 -7.30 26.72 9.27
N VAL A 20 -6.77 27.18 8.13
CA VAL A 20 -5.38 26.90 7.74
C VAL A 20 -4.38 27.56 8.69
N LEU A 21 -4.60 28.83 9.05
CA LEU A 21 -3.68 29.59 9.89
C LEU A 21 -3.70 29.12 11.35
N ARG A 22 -4.87 28.72 11.87
CA ARG A 22 -5.02 28.30 13.27
C ARG A 22 -4.58 26.86 13.51
N TYR A 23 -4.87 25.96 12.57
CA TYR A 23 -4.72 24.53 12.80
C TYR A 23 -3.60 23.88 11.99
N GLN A 24 -2.97 24.61 11.06
CA GLN A 24 -1.88 24.13 10.20
C GLN A 24 -2.09 22.70 9.71
N PRO A 25 -3.24 22.41 9.08
CA PRO A 25 -3.57 21.05 8.70
C PRO A 25 -2.61 20.56 7.60
N GLU A 26 -2.20 19.30 7.67
CA GLU A 26 -1.36 18.68 6.64
C GLU A 26 -2.10 18.54 5.30
N ILE A 27 -3.44 18.46 5.34
CA ILE A 27 -4.31 18.37 4.17
C ILE A 27 -5.52 19.29 4.38
N VAL A 28 -5.86 20.09 3.37
CA VAL A 28 -7.11 20.85 3.29
C VAL A 28 -8.01 20.18 2.27
N TRP A 29 -9.12 19.60 2.72
CA TRP A 29 -10.05 18.87 1.87
C TRP A 29 -11.33 19.70 1.69
N SER A 30 -11.51 20.29 0.50
CA SER A 30 -12.67 21.15 0.19
C SER A 30 -13.74 20.37 -0.58
N ASP A 31 -14.92 20.22 0.02
CA ASP A 31 -16.07 19.52 -0.58
C ASP A 31 -17.17 20.50 -1.07
N GLY A 32 -18.09 20.01 -1.92
CA GLY A 32 -19.15 20.81 -2.56
C GLY A 32 -20.53 20.13 -2.66
N ASP A 33 -21.57 20.96 -2.47
CA ASP A 33 -23.03 20.74 -2.34
C ASP A 33 -23.55 19.52 -1.55
N ALA A 34 -24.38 19.84 -0.55
CA ALA A 34 -24.90 18.92 0.44
C ALA A 34 -26.19 18.26 -0.06
N GLY A 35 -26.09 17.01 -0.50
CA GLY A 35 -27.24 16.11 -0.60
C GLY A 35 -27.49 15.41 0.75
N PRO A 36 -28.75 15.15 1.15
CA PRO A 36 -29.02 14.26 2.30
C PRO A 36 -28.43 12.87 2.05
N ASP A 37 -28.17 12.10 3.11
CA ASP A 37 -27.61 10.73 3.04
C ASP A 37 -28.42 9.78 2.14
N SER A 38 -29.73 10.02 2.04
CA SER A 38 -30.65 9.34 1.12
C SER A 38 -30.45 9.65 -0.37
N TYR A 39 -29.85 10.79 -0.70
CA TYR A 39 -29.54 11.18 -2.08
C TYR A 39 -28.33 10.40 -2.64
N TRP A 40 -27.39 10.03 -1.78
CA TRP A 40 -26.13 9.35 -2.16
C TRP A 40 -26.08 7.87 -1.76
N THR A 41 -27.16 7.32 -1.19
CA THR A 41 -27.25 5.95 -0.62
C THR A 41 -26.07 5.58 0.30
N SER A 42 -25.41 6.58 0.89
CA SER A 42 -24.15 6.39 1.60
C SER A 42 -24.33 5.55 2.86
N THR A 43 -25.48 5.64 3.52
CA THR A 43 -25.78 4.84 4.70
C THR A 43 -25.85 3.34 4.38
N GLU A 44 -26.41 2.96 3.23
CA GLU A 44 -26.52 1.57 2.78
C GLU A 44 -25.19 1.03 2.25
N PHE A 45 -24.47 1.84 1.46
CA PHE A 45 -23.12 1.50 0.98
C PHE A 45 -22.13 1.33 2.13
N LEU A 46 -22.15 2.23 3.12
CA LEU A 46 -21.30 2.12 4.31
C LEU A 46 -21.74 0.93 5.18
N ALA A 47 -23.05 0.69 5.35
CA ALA A 47 -23.51 -0.50 6.07
C ALA A 47 -23.03 -1.80 5.41
N TRP A 48 -23.03 -1.90 4.08
CA TRP A 48 -22.47 -3.04 3.35
C TRP A 48 -20.93 -3.13 3.50
N LEU A 49 -20.21 -2.03 3.27
CA LEU A 49 -18.75 -1.92 3.39
C LEU A 49 -18.25 -2.28 4.80
N TYR A 50 -19.05 -2.06 5.84
CA TYR A 50 -18.67 -2.35 7.23
C TYR A 50 -19.25 -3.64 7.81
N ASN A 51 -20.39 -4.14 7.32
CA ASN A 51 -21.01 -5.36 7.87
C ASN A 51 -20.68 -6.63 7.07
N GLU A 52 -20.60 -6.55 5.75
CA GLU A 52 -20.57 -7.73 4.87
C GLU A 52 -19.26 -7.87 4.10
N SER A 53 -18.48 -6.80 4.03
CA SER A 53 -17.38 -6.65 3.10
C SER A 53 -16.01 -7.04 3.70
N PRO A 54 -15.36 -8.14 3.23
CA PRO A 54 -13.91 -8.35 3.42
C PRO A 54 -13.04 -7.32 2.66
N GLU A 55 -13.63 -6.36 1.97
CA GLU A 55 -12.96 -5.48 1.02
C GLU A 55 -12.30 -4.24 1.64
N LEU A 56 -12.42 -3.91 2.93
CA LEU A 56 -11.74 -2.72 3.46
C LEU A 56 -10.20 -2.79 3.31
N VAL A 57 -9.57 -3.96 3.52
CA VAL A 57 -8.13 -4.12 3.21
C VAL A 57 -7.91 -4.19 1.71
N TYR A 58 -8.79 -4.83 0.95
CA TYR A 58 -8.72 -4.84 -0.51
C TYR A 58 -8.69 -3.43 -1.09
N GLU A 59 -9.59 -2.54 -0.66
CA GLU A 59 -9.67 -1.15 -1.11
C GLU A 59 -8.37 -0.40 -0.79
N VAL A 60 -7.87 -0.52 0.46
CA VAL A 60 -6.58 0.08 0.85
C VAL A 60 -5.45 -0.42 -0.04
N VAL A 61 -5.39 -1.73 -0.27
CA VAL A 61 -4.31 -2.37 -1.01
C VAL A 61 -4.37 -2.03 -2.49
N SER A 62 -5.54 -2.12 -3.13
CA SER A 62 -5.72 -1.82 -4.55
C SER A 62 -5.46 -0.33 -4.81
N THR A 63 -5.98 0.57 -3.97
CA THR A 63 -5.75 2.01 -4.08
C THR A 63 -4.26 2.35 -4.01
N VAL A 64 -3.54 1.79 -3.03
CA VAL A 64 -2.10 2.04 -2.86
C VAL A 64 -1.28 1.41 -3.99
N ALA A 65 -1.67 0.21 -4.47
CA ALA A 65 -1.02 -0.43 -5.62
C ALA A 65 -1.13 0.41 -6.91
N PHE A 66 -2.21 1.18 -7.07
CA PHE A 66 -2.36 2.17 -8.15
C PHE A 66 -1.76 3.56 -7.84
N GLY A 67 -1.19 3.76 -6.66
CA GLY A 67 -0.48 4.99 -6.27
C GLY A 67 -1.38 6.07 -5.68
N GLY A 68 -2.61 5.71 -5.30
CA GLY A 68 -3.53 6.57 -4.58
C GLY A 68 -3.33 6.51 -3.08
N ASN A 69 -4.04 7.40 -2.39
CA ASN A 69 -4.20 7.40 -0.93
C ASN A 69 -5.67 7.11 -0.60
N ILE A 70 -5.90 6.43 0.53
CA ILE A 70 -7.23 6.25 1.08
C ILE A 70 -7.50 7.30 2.16
N LEU A 71 -8.68 7.92 2.07
CA LEU A 71 -9.26 8.76 3.12
C LEU A 71 -10.54 8.07 3.62
N ILE A 72 -10.52 7.58 4.86
CA ILE A 72 -11.68 6.89 5.46
C ILE A 72 -12.48 7.89 6.28
N ASN A 73 -13.73 8.13 5.90
CA ASN A 73 -14.65 8.95 6.66
C ASN A 73 -15.24 8.17 7.85
N VAL A 74 -15.38 8.83 8.99
CA VAL A 74 -16.07 8.31 10.19
C VAL A 74 -17.11 9.32 10.59
N GLY A 75 -18.38 8.91 10.64
CA GLY A 75 -19.47 9.75 11.12
C GLY A 75 -19.76 9.49 12.60
N PRO A 76 -19.41 10.40 13.53
CA PRO A 76 -19.83 10.27 14.92
C PRO A 76 -21.35 10.46 15.05
N THR A 77 -21.92 9.96 16.14
CA THR A 77 -23.30 10.26 16.50
C THR A 77 -23.47 11.76 16.84
N ALA A 78 -24.71 12.23 16.95
CA ALA A 78 -25.01 13.60 17.39
C ALA A 78 -24.41 13.96 18.76
N TRP A 79 -24.06 12.96 19.57
CA TRP A 79 -23.42 13.12 20.88
C TRP A 79 -21.89 13.07 20.82
N GLY A 80 -21.31 13.02 19.62
CA GLY A 80 -19.87 12.99 19.39
C GLY A 80 -19.21 11.63 19.63
N THR A 81 -19.98 10.55 19.77
CA THR A 81 -19.44 9.19 19.97
C THR A 81 -19.24 8.48 18.63
N ILE A 82 -18.14 7.74 18.48
CA ILE A 82 -17.94 6.86 17.33
C ILE A 82 -18.75 5.58 17.57
N SER A 83 -19.50 5.13 16.57
CA SER A 83 -20.26 3.87 16.69
C SER A 83 -19.31 2.68 16.87
N PRO A 84 -19.61 1.71 17.75
CA PRO A 84 -18.75 0.55 18.01
C PRO A 84 -18.34 -0.21 16.74
N ILE A 85 -19.20 -0.25 15.71
CA ILE A 85 -18.88 -0.89 14.43
C ILE A 85 -17.72 -0.20 13.71
N TYR A 86 -17.68 1.14 13.69
CA TYR A 86 -16.56 1.89 13.11
C TYR A 86 -15.28 1.64 13.90
N GLU A 87 -15.37 1.67 15.23
CA GLU A 87 -14.23 1.43 16.11
C GLU A 87 -13.63 0.04 15.88
N GLU A 88 -14.47 -0.99 15.84
CA GLU A 88 -14.04 -2.37 15.64
C GLU A 88 -13.31 -2.53 14.30
N ARG A 89 -13.89 -2.04 13.20
CA ARG A 89 -13.29 -2.14 11.86
C ARG A 89 -11.98 -1.37 11.74
N LEU A 90 -11.91 -0.15 12.29
CA LEU A 90 -10.68 0.63 12.30
C LEU A 90 -9.59 -0.04 13.15
N ARG A 91 -9.95 -0.68 14.27
CA ARG A 91 -9.00 -1.46 15.09
C ARG A 91 -8.52 -2.72 14.38
N GLN A 92 -9.39 -3.39 13.61
CA GLN A 92 -9.03 -4.54 12.77
C GLN A 92 -8.05 -4.12 11.66
N LEU A 93 -8.37 -3.06 10.90
CA LEU A 93 -7.48 -2.49 9.89
C LEU A 93 -6.15 -2.04 10.50
N GLY A 94 -6.18 -1.31 11.62
CA GLY A 94 -4.97 -0.87 12.32
C GLY A 94 -4.11 -2.04 12.81
N SER A 95 -4.73 -3.14 13.24
CA SER A 95 -4.00 -4.36 13.63
C SER A 95 -3.34 -5.05 12.44
N TRP A 96 -3.98 -5.04 11.28
CA TRP A 96 -3.40 -5.54 10.03
C TRP A 96 -2.25 -4.65 9.53
N LEU A 97 -2.44 -3.33 9.53
CA LEU A 97 -1.42 -2.34 9.14
C LEU A 97 -0.21 -2.36 10.09
N ARG A 98 -0.37 -2.71 11.36
CA ARG A 98 0.77 -2.90 12.27
C ARG A 98 1.69 -4.03 11.82
N ILE A 99 1.15 -5.06 11.17
CA ILE A 99 1.91 -6.23 10.68
C ILE A 99 2.44 -5.98 9.27
N ASN A 100 1.56 -5.52 8.37
CA ASN A 100 1.80 -5.46 6.93
C ASN A 100 2.08 -4.04 6.43
N GLY A 101 2.07 -3.02 7.29
CA GLY A 101 2.19 -1.62 6.92
C GLY A 101 3.51 -1.26 6.24
N GLU A 102 4.56 -2.07 6.39
CA GLU A 102 5.78 -1.91 5.60
C GLU A 102 5.51 -2.01 4.09
N ALA A 103 4.56 -2.86 3.68
CA ALA A 103 4.12 -3.02 2.30
C ALA A 103 3.12 -1.95 1.84
N ILE A 104 2.75 -0.99 2.69
CA ILE A 104 1.78 0.06 2.40
C ILE A 104 2.44 1.44 2.48
N TYR A 105 2.90 1.83 3.67
CA TYR A 105 3.39 3.18 3.93
C TYR A 105 4.67 3.46 3.15
N ALA A 106 4.73 4.64 2.49
CA ALA A 106 5.88 5.08 1.70
C ALA A 106 6.31 4.08 0.60
N THR A 107 5.37 3.28 0.11
CA THR A 107 5.57 2.49 -1.10
C THR A 107 5.14 3.28 -2.33
N THR A 108 5.52 2.79 -3.50
CA THR A 108 5.07 3.28 -4.81
C THR A 108 4.52 2.10 -5.63
N PRO A 109 3.65 2.37 -6.62
CA PRO A 109 3.21 1.36 -7.57
C PRO A 109 4.40 0.59 -8.14
N TRP A 110 4.29 -0.73 -8.16
CA TRP A 110 5.21 -1.54 -8.93
C TRP A 110 4.79 -1.57 -10.40
N ARG A 111 5.67 -2.01 -11.30
CA ARG A 111 5.42 -1.99 -12.75
C ARG A 111 4.23 -2.86 -13.18
N VAL A 112 3.90 -3.88 -12.38
CA VAL A 112 2.66 -4.67 -12.45
C VAL A 112 1.92 -4.41 -11.15
N GLN A 113 0.64 -4.07 -11.21
CA GLN A 113 -0.16 -3.70 -10.04
C GLN A 113 -0.78 -4.91 -9.35
N ASN A 114 -1.16 -5.95 -10.11
CA ASN A 114 -1.77 -7.15 -9.58
C ASN A 114 -1.54 -8.38 -10.48
N ASP A 115 -1.54 -9.56 -9.87
CA ASP A 115 -1.50 -10.85 -10.57
C ASP A 115 -2.88 -11.53 -10.62
N SER A 116 -3.80 -11.14 -9.73
CA SER A 116 -5.18 -11.63 -9.65
C SER A 116 -6.05 -10.64 -8.89
N ASP A 117 -7.31 -11.02 -8.60
CA ASP A 117 -8.21 -10.23 -7.76
C ASP A 117 -7.74 -10.13 -6.29
N HIS A 118 -6.78 -10.97 -5.88
CA HIS A 118 -6.35 -11.06 -4.48
C HIS A 118 -4.85 -10.88 -4.26
N ILE A 119 -4.08 -10.62 -5.33
CA ILE A 119 -2.62 -10.45 -5.24
C ILE A 119 -2.24 -9.11 -5.86
N TRP A 120 -1.78 -8.20 -5.02
CA TRP A 120 -1.44 -6.82 -5.38
C TRP A 120 0.02 -6.52 -5.10
N PHE A 121 0.62 -5.59 -5.85
CA PHE A 121 2.03 -5.26 -5.70
C PHE A 121 2.26 -3.79 -5.39
N THR A 122 3.18 -3.58 -4.46
CA THR A 122 3.79 -2.28 -4.18
C THR A 122 5.30 -2.45 -4.14
N SER A 123 6.03 -1.34 -4.16
CA SER A 123 7.50 -1.39 -4.12
C SER A 123 8.10 -0.23 -3.33
N LYS A 124 9.32 -0.43 -2.84
CA LYS A 124 10.16 0.60 -2.22
C LYS A 124 11.51 0.62 -2.87
N VAL A 125 11.87 1.78 -3.40
CA VAL A 125 13.22 2.04 -3.89
C VAL A 125 14.09 2.44 -2.69
N HIS A 126 15.15 1.68 -2.42
CA HIS A 126 16.12 2.10 -1.42
C HIS A 126 17.13 3.05 -2.04
N PRO A 127 17.27 4.30 -1.55
CA PRO A 127 18.28 5.20 -2.07
C PRO A 127 19.64 4.52 -1.94
N MET A 128 20.37 4.38 -3.05
CA MET A 128 21.75 3.93 -2.98
C MET A 128 22.51 4.89 -2.07
N ARG A 129 23.10 4.37 -1.00
CA ARG A 129 23.91 5.14 -0.07
C ARG A 129 25.23 5.45 -0.78
N PHE A 130 25.26 6.53 -1.55
CA PHE A 130 26.52 7.07 -2.04
C PHE A 130 27.29 7.66 -0.84
N PRO A 131 28.60 7.38 -0.68
CA PRO A 131 29.43 8.13 0.24
C PRO A 131 29.33 9.63 -0.11
N LEU A 132 29.01 10.47 0.87
CA LEU A 132 28.88 11.93 0.71
C LEU A 132 30.16 12.60 0.15
N GLU A 133 31.30 11.92 0.22
CA GLU A 133 32.61 12.39 -0.23
C GLU A 133 32.69 12.56 -1.76
N THR A 134 31.88 11.86 -2.56
CA THR A 134 31.96 11.92 -4.02
C THR A 134 31.18 13.09 -4.66
N LEU A 135 30.36 13.81 -3.87
CA LEU A 135 29.52 14.92 -4.36
C LEU A 135 30.15 16.30 -4.19
N VAL A 136 31.35 16.41 -3.58
CA VAL A 136 32.07 17.67 -3.43
C VAL A 136 33.17 17.76 -4.49
N ASN A 137 32.78 18.02 -5.73
CA ASN A 137 33.66 18.62 -6.73
C ASN A 137 32.88 19.76 -7.40
N GLU A 138 32.68 20.83 -6.64
CA GLU A 138 32.20 22.12 -7.13
C GLU A 138 33.32 22.82 -7.90
N ASP A 139 33.64 22.38 -9.11
CA ASP A 139 34.49 23.16 -10.01
C ASP A 139 34.22 22.75 -11.46
N LYS A 140 33.10 23.25 -12.00
CA LYS A 140 32.83 23.59 -13.42
C LYS A 140 31.32 23.72 -13.67
N ALA A 141 30.74 24.83 -13.21
CA ALA A 141 29.38 25.23 -13.59
C ALA A 141 29.43 26.59 -14.31
N THR A 142 29.81 26.59 -15.58
CA THR A 142 29.65 27.76 -16.47
C THR A 142 29.12 27.39 -17.85
N ASP A 143 28.27 26.38 -17.96
CA ASP A 143 27.46 26.20 -19.16
C ASP A 143 26.03 25.82 -18.80
N ARG A 144 25.08 26.58 -19.35
CA ARG A 144 23.64 26.36 -19.18
C ARG A 144 23.23 25.28 -20.19
N PRO A 145 22.78 24.07 -19.78
CA PRO A 145 22.47 23.04 -20.75
C PRO A 145 21.22 23.41 -21.55
N SER A 146 21.32 23.22 -22.86
CA SER A 146 20.24 23.35 -23.84
C SER A 146 19.12 22.34 -23.54
N LYS A 147 17.88 22.75 -23.80
CA LYS A 147 16.70 21.87 -23.75
C LYS A 147 16.90 20.69 -24.70
N THR A 148 16.32 19.55 -24.30
CA THR A 148 16.29 18.21 -24.94
C THR A 148 17.53 17.34 -24.75
N GLU A 149 17.28 16.15 -24.17
CA GLU A 149 18.21 15.03 -23.88
C GLU A 149 19.10 15.20 -22.64
N ASP A 150 18.66 14.60 -21.52
CA ASP A 150 19.49 13.80 -20.60
C ASP A 150 18.73 13.54 -19.29
N VAL A 151 18.07 12.37 -19.22
CA VAL A 151 17.75 11.79 -17.92
C VAL A 151 19.09 11.36 -17.32
N PRO A 152 19.51 11.84 -16.13
CA PRO A 152 20.85 11.55 -15.62
C PRO A 152 21.09 10.04 -15.56
N PHE A 153 22.28 9.60 -15.97
CA PHE A 153 22.75 8.21 -15.93
C PHE A 153 22.49 7.51 -14.57
N TYR A 154 22.43 8.27 -13.47
CA TYR A 154 22.07 7.80 -12.13
C TYR A 154 20.64 7.26 -11.98
N ALA A 155 19.71 7.61 -12.88
CA ALA A 155 18.34 7.07 -12.90
C ALA A 155 18.25 5.61 -13.40
N ARG A 156 19.34 5.05 -13.94
CA ARG A 156 19.40 3.66 -14.47
C ARG A 156 20.17 2.68 -13.61
N LEU A 157 20.90 3.12 -12.59
CA LEU A 157 21.37 2.20 -11.56
C LEU A 157 20.16 1.85 -10.72
N ALA A 158 19.51 0.73 -11.04
CA ALA A 158 18.37 0.22 -10.30
C ALA A 158 18.76 0.09 -8.83
N SER A 159 18.45 1.12 -8.05
CA SER A 159 18.44 1.08 -6.60
C SER A 159 17.79 -0.23 -6.17
N PRO A 160 18.33 -0.95 -5.17
CA PRO A 160 17.71 -2.19 -4.73
C PRO A 160 16.26 -1.90 -4.38
N THR A 161 15.36 -2.47 -5.18
CA THR A 161 13.93 -2.30 -5.04
C THR A 161 13.42 -3.49 -4.25
N THR A 162 12.86 -3.20 -3.08
CA THR A 162 12.03 -4.18 -2.38
C THR A 162 10.66 -4.20 -3.04
N VAL A 163 10.20 -5.37 -3.46
CA VAL A 163 8.85 -5.56 -3.99
C VAL A 163 8.02 -6.27 -2.93
N TYR A 164 6.78 -5.85 -2.74
CA TYR A 164 5.85 -6.48 -1.81
C TYR A 164 4.70 -7.09 -2.59
N ALA A 165 4.37 -8.35 -2.34
CA ALA A 165 3.14 -8.98 -2.77
C ALA A 165 2.16 -8.98 -1.59
N ILE A 166 1.03 -8.31 -1.75
CA ILE A 166 -0.02 -8.24 -0.74
C ILE A 166 -1.13 -9.18 -1.18
N VAL A 167 -1.30 -10.26 -0.42
CA VAL A 167 -2.29 -11.31 -0.67
C VAL A 167 -3.49 -11.00 0.23
N THR A 168 -4.62 -10.57 -0.34
CA THR A 168 -5.80 -10.09 0.43
C THR A 168 -6.70 -11.21 0.93
N GLN A 169 -6.35 -12.47 0.65
CA GLN A 169 -7.01 -13.67 1.17
C GLN A 169 -5.96 -14.74 1.48
N TRP A 170 -6.12 -15.47 2.59
CA TRP A 170 -5.20 -16.58 2.87
C TRP A 170 -5.46 -17.72 1.89
N THR A 171 -4.46 -18.09 1.10
CA THR A 171 -4.56 -19.17 0.13
C THR A 171 -4.27 -20.52 0.81
N ASN A 172 -5.22 -21.45 0.72
CA ASN A 172 -5.03 -22.86 1.10
C ASN A 172 -4.84 -23.73 -0.14
N GLU A 173 -4.19 -23.21 -1.19
CA GLU A 173 -3.90 -24.04 -2.36
C GLU A 173 -3.02 -25.21 -1.93
N PRO A 174 -3.52 -26.45 -2.02
CA PRO A 174 -2.79 -27.61 -1.55
C PRO A 174 -1.57 -27.79 -2.43
N PHE A 175 -0.41 -27.53 -1.86
CA PHE A 175 0.86 -27.87 -2.47
C PHE A 175 1.45 -29.02 -1.65
N VAL A 176 1.73 -30.14 -2.32
CA VAL A 176 2.35 -31.30 -1.70
C VAL A 176 3.69 -31.49 -2.38
N ASP A 177 4.75 -31.04 -1.71
CA ASP A 177 6.12 -31.43 -2.01
C ASP A 177 6.65 -32.15 -0.77
N GLU A 178 7.02 -33.42 -0.94
CA GLU A 178 7.52 -34.28 0.14
C GLU A 178 8.78 -33.71 0.83
N SER A 179 9.48 -32.77 0.19
CA SER A 179 10.69 -32.13 0.72
C SER A 179 10.41 -30.89 1.60
N THR A 180 9.26 -30.24 1.41
CA THR A 180 8.89 -29.02 2.14
C THR A 180 7.64 -29.33 2.96
N ARG A 181 7.75 -29.36 4.29
CA ARG A 181 6.60 -29.55 5.20
C ARG A 181 5.65 -28.33 5.20
N CYS A 182 5.18 -27.92 4.02
CA CYS A 182 4.32 -26.77 3.79
C CYS A 182 3.04 -27.24 3.10
N SER A 183 1.88 -26.89 3.65
CA SER A 183 0.55 -27.21 3.12
C SER A 183 -0.09 -26.05 2.36
N ALA A 184 0.52 -24.86 2.37
CA ALA A 184 0.03 -23.65 1.71
C ALA A 184 1.10 -23.02 0.83
N SER A 185 0.69 -22.48 -0.32
CA SER A 185 1.56 -21.73 -1.22
C SER A 185 0.81 -20.60 -1.91
N VAL A 186 1.57 -19.63 -2.44
CA VAL A 186 1.06 -18.60 -3.35
C VAL A 186 1.86 -18.61 -4.63
N TYR A 187 1.17 -18.51 -5.76
CA TYR A 187 1.78 -18.42 -7.08
C TYR A 187 1.82 -16.96 -7.55
N LEU A 188 3.01 -16.49 -7.93
CA LEU A 188 3.27 -15.11 -8.37
C LEU A 188 3.79 -15.11 -9.82
N PRO A 189 2.92 -15.12 -10.85
CA PRO A 189 3.31 -15.21 -12.26
C PRO A 189 4.14 -14.01 -12.76
N SER A 190 3.94 -12.82 -12.19
CA SER A 190 4.68 -11.61 -12.61
C SER A 190 6.08 -11.51 -12.01
N ILE A 191 6.42 -12.36 -11.05
CA ILE A 191 7.71 -12.33 -10.35
C ILE A 191 8.72 -13.27 -11.03
N ARG A 192 9.96 -12.79 -11.16
CA ARG A 192 11.12 -13.62 -11.50
C ARG A 192 12.12 -13.61 -10.35
N ALA A 193 12.52 -14.80 -9.93
CA ALA A 193 13.44 -15.00 -8.81
C ALA A 193 14.71 -15.73 -9.26
N ASN A 194 15.85 -15.34 -8.68
CA ASN A 194 17.12 -16.02 -8.79
C ASN A 194 17.34 -16.87 -7.53
N LEU A 195 17.51 -18.19 -7.69
CA LEU A 195 17.66 -19.14 -6.59
C LEU A 195 18.80 -18.82 -5.61
N GLN A 196 19.84 -18.11 -6.05
CA GLN A 196 21.01 -17.79 -5.23
C GLN A 196 20.94 -16.40 -4.57
N ARG A 197 20.08 -15.51 -5.05
CA ARG A 197 20.09 -14.08 -4.66
C ARG A 197 18.75 -13.53 -4.20
N SER A 198 17.65 -14.10 -4.68
CA SER A 198 16.32 -13.62 -4.30
C SER A 198 15.94 -14.15 -2.94
N GLU A 199 15.30 -13.30 -2.15
CA GLU A 199 14.87 -13.63 -0.80
C GLU A 199 13.42 -13.23 -0.61
N PHE A 200 12.68 -14.06 0.12
CA PHE A 200 11.25 -13.90 0.37
C PHE A 200 10.99 -13.96 1.86
N TYR A 201 10.17 -13.04 2.37
CA TYR A 201 9.85 -12.96 3.78
C TYR A 201 8.38 -12.66 4.00
N LEU A 202 7.72 -13.42 4.88
CA LEU A 202 6.39 -13.10 5.38
C LEU A 202 6.50 -12.02 6.47
N LEU A 203 5.85 -10.87 6.27
CA LEU A 203 5.79 -9.85 7.30
C LEU A 203 4.99 -10.38 8.51
N ASN A 204 5.48 -10.18 9.73
CA ASN A 204 4.87 -10.74 10.95
C ASN A 204 4.73 -9.73 12.11
N GLY A 205 5.10 -8.47 11.89
CA GLY A 205 4.98 -7.39 12.88
C GLY A 205 5.88 -7.48 14.11
N THR A 206 6.79 -8.45 14.21
CA THR A 206 7.67 -8.65 15.39
C THR A 206 9.16 -8.61 15.06
N GLN A 207 9.55 -9.07 13.87
CA GLN A 207 10.92 -9.04 13.39
C GLN A 207 11.06 -7.97 12.30
N SER A 208 12.17 -7.22 12.31
CA SER A 208 12.44 -6.15 11.33
C SER A 208 12.51 -6.65 9.87
N THR A 209 12.69 -7.96 9.65
CA THR A 209 12.77 -8.58 8.32
C THR A 209 11.58 -9.47 7.97
N GLY A 210 10.81 -9.94 8.96
CA GLY A 210 9.81 -11.00 8.76
C GLY A 210 10.39 -12.43 8.75
N ILE A 211 9.53 -13.41 8.48
CA ILE A 211 9.85 -14.85 8.49
C ILE A 211 10.33 -15.26 7.11
N LYS A 212 11.54 -15.81 7.00
CA LYS A 212 12.09 -16.26 5.72
C LYS A 212 11.25 -17.39 5.13
N LEU A 213 10.89 -17.25 3.86
CA LEU A 213 10.09 -18.20 3.10
C LEU A 213 10.95 -18.94 2.08
N PHE A 214 10.54 -20.18 1.79
CA PHE A 214 11.06 -20.94 0.67
C PHE A 214 10.30 -20.59 -0.60
N PHE A 215 10.95 -20.70 -1.75
CA PHE A 215 10.32 -20.50 -3.04
C PHE A 215 10.89 -21.45 -4.08
N GLN A 216 10.09 -21.73 -5.10
CA GLN A 216 10.45 -22.56 -6.23
C GLN A 216 10.01 -21.85 -7.52
N PRO A 217 10.91 -21.60 -8.48
CA PRO A 217 10.51 -21.20 -9.83
C PRO A 217 9.62 -22.29 -10.45
N GLU A 218 8.59 -21.89 -11.20
CA GLU A 218 7.70 -22.89 -11.81
C GLU A 218 8.44 -23.77 -12.84
N PRO A 219 8.15 -25.08 -12.87
CA PRO A 219 8.75 -25.99 -13.84
C PRO A 219 8.27 -25.72 -15.27
N HIS A 220 8.97 -26.32 -16.24
CA HIS A 220 8.60 -26.32 -17.66
C HIS A 220 8.54 -24.95 -18.34
N GLY A 221 9.31 -23.97 -17.84
CA GLY A 221 9.46 -22.66 -18.49
C GLY A 221 8.25 -21.74 -18.33
N ARG A 222 7.31 -22.06 -17.41
CA ARG A 222 6.23 -21.14 -17.07
C ARG A 222 6.79 -19.92 -16.33
N PRO A 223 6.32 -18.71 -16.66
CA PRO A 223 6.74 -17.50 -15.98
C PRO A 223 6.18 -17.46 -14.55
N GLY A 224 7.05 -17.42 -13.54
CA GLY A 224 6.60 -17.15 -12.17
C GLY A 224 7.41 -17.86 -11.10
N VAL A 225 7.00 -17.65 -9.86
CA VAL A 225 7.55 -18.31 -8.68
C VAL A 225 6.41 -18.71 -7.76
N ARG A 226 6.52 -19.91 -7.19
CA ARG A 226 5.69 -20.37 -6.09
C ARG A 226 6.42 -20.10 -4.78
N VAL A 227 5.76 -19.38 -3.88
CA VAL A 227 6.28 -19.05 -2.55
C VAL A 227 5.53 -19.89 -1.53
N MET A 228 6.28 -20.53 -0.63
CA MET A 228 5.77 -21.48 0.35
C MET A 228 5.38 -20.72 1.61
N LEU A 229 4.14 -20.89 2.06
CA LEU A 229 3.62 -20.25 3.25
C LEU A 229 3.66 -21.23 4.44
N PRO A 230 3.81 -20.73 5.68
CA PRO A 230 3.72 -21.58 6.86
C PRO A 230 2.32 -22.21 7.03
N ASP A 231 2.25 -23.47 7.47
CA ASP A 231 0.99 -24.21 7.69
C ASP A 231 0.10 -23.55 8.74
N THR A 232 0.74 -22.94 9.75
CA THR A 232 0.05 -22.19 10.79
C THR A 232 0.32 -20.71 10.59
N PRO A 233 -0.71 -19.91 10.31
CA PRO A 233 -0.56 -18.47 10.17
C PRO A 233 -0.01 -17.90 11.46
N THR A 234 0.97 -17.00 11.36
CA THR A 234 1.64 -16.45 12.54
C THR A 234 0.77 -15.51 13.37
N ASN A 235 -0.38 -15.09 12.83
CA ASN A 235 -1.36 -14.27 13.53
C ASN A 235 -2.76 -14.46 12.93
N ALA A 236 -3.80 -14.53 13.78
CA ALA A 236 -5.21 -14.63 13.37
C ALA A 236 -5.64 -13.51 12.41
N VAL A 237 -5.06 -12.31 12.54
CA VAL A 237 -5.33 -11.16 11.64
C VAL A 237 -4.91 -11.46 10.20
N GLN A 238 -3.81 -12.20 9.99
CA GLN A 238 -3.35 -12.55 8.63
C GLN A 238 -4.23 -13.59 7.95
N ILE A 239 -4.90 -14.43 8.74
CA ILE A 239 -5.88 -15.41 8.24
C ILE A 239 -7.09 -14.68 7.69
N GLN A 240 -7.60 -13.74 8.47
CA GLN A 240 -8.87 -13.08 8.18
C GLN A 240 -8.74 -12.01 7.08
N TRP A 241 -7.61 -11.29 7.03
CA TRP A 241 -7.45 -10.11 6.16
C TRP A 241 -6.29 -10.24 5.16
N GLY A 242 -5.63 -11.39 5.13
CA GLY A 242 -4.50 -11.63 4.24
C GLY A 242 -3.14 -11.17 4.79
N CYS A 243 -2.10 -11.28 3.98
CA CYS A 243 -0.71 -11.07 4.40
C CYS A 243 0.11 -10.33 3.34
N ALA A 244 1.32 -9.89 3.73
CA ALA A 244 2.27 -9.29 2.81
C ALA A 244 3.60 -10.05 2.79
N ILE A 245 4.08 -10.34 1.58
CA ILE A 245 5.34 -11.01 1.29
C ILE A 245 6.32 -9.97 0.77
N LYS A 246 7.39 -9.75 1.52
CA LYS A 246 8.53 -8.93 1.14
C LYS A 246 9.47 -9.73 0.25
N MET A 247 9.86 -9.17 -0.89
CA MET A 247 10.69 -9.81 -1.90
C MET A 247 11.90 -8.92 -2.24
N LEU A 248 13.08 -9.50 -2.16
CA LEU A 248 14.35 -8.84 -2.46
C LEU A 248 14.99 -9.45 -3.70
N ASN A 249 15.67 -8.61 -4.50
CA ASN A 249 16.38 -9.03 -5.71
C ASN A 249 15.50 -9.83 -6.68
N VAL A 250 14.23 -9.43 -6.81
CA VAL A 250 13.30 -10.00 -7.80
C VAL A 250 13.22 -9.08 -9.02
N ALA A 251 13.10 -9.70 -10.19
CA ALA A 251 12.82 -8.99 -11.42
C ALA A 251 11.34 -8.97 -11.65
#